data_AF-A0A497LET7-F1
#
_entry.id   AF-A0A497LET7-F1
#
_cell.length_a   1.000
_cell.length_b   1.000
_cell.length_c   1.000
_cell.angle_alpha   90.00
_cell.angle_beta   90.00
_cell.angle_gamma   90.00
#
_symmetry.space_group_name_H-M   'P 1'
#
loop_
_entity.id
_entity.type
_entity.pdbx_description
1 polymer ?
#
loop_
_entity_poly.entity_id
_entity_poly.type
_entity_poly.pdbx_seq_one_letter_code
_entity_poly.pdbx_strand_id
1 'polypeptide(L)' 'MASSSSPVERYVGDPLWPLLVEAVKALPSYPYHKDYVRSVLLRDNPNITPEEVKIRLGIPLGEAIVILHELSKEKKD' A
#
# COMPACT_ATOMS: atom_id res chain seq x y z
N MET A 1 -6.29 3.06 25.29
CA MET A 1 -5.47 2.20 24.44
C MET A 1 -6.25 1.93 23.16
N ALA A 2 -6.02 2.72 22.10
CA ALA A 2 -6.60 2.44 20.80
C ALA A 2 -5.67 1.42 20.12
N SER A 3 -6.19 0.23 19.79
CA SER A 3 -5.43 -0.78 19.09
C SER A 3 -4.85 -0.17 17.80
N SER A 4 -3.53 -0.09 17.76
CA SER A 4 -2.71 0.46 16.69
C SER A 4 -2.67 -0.50 15.51
N SER A 5 -3.82 -0.84 14.95
CA SER A 5 -3.89 -1.55 13.68
C SER A 5 -3.68 -0.53 12.57
N SER A 6 -2.67 -0.73 11.73
CA SER A 6 -2.44 0.18 10.60
C SER A 6 -3.70 0.22 9.73
N PRO A 7 -4.06 1.36 9.09
CA PRO A 7 -5.27 1.47 8.26
C PRO A 7 -5.39 0.38 7.19
N VAL A 8 -4.27 -0.23 6.81
CA VAL A 8 -4.16 -1.34 5.86
C VAL A 8 -4.62 -2.68 6.46
N GLU A 9 -4.28 -2.98 7.71
CA GLU A 9 -4.54 -4.29 8.35
C GLU A 9 -6.04 -4.63 8.43
N ARG A 10 -6.90 -3.62 8.54
CA ARG A 10 -8.36 -3.80 8.55
C ARG A 10 -8.89 -4.46 7.28
N TYR A 11 -8.19 -4.34 6.16
CA TYR A 11 -8.61 -4.87 4.86
C TYR A 11 -8.04 -6.26 4.57
N VAL A 12 -6.93 -6.64 5.21
CA VAL A 12 -6.24 -7.91 4.93
C VAL A 12 -7.08 -9.12 5.32
N GLY A 13 -7.95 -8.97 6.33
CA GLY A 13 -8.90 -10.01 6.75
C GLY A 13 -10.17 -10.09 5.90
N ASP A 14 -10.37 -9.20 4.92
CA ASP A 14 -11.56 -9.18 4.07
C ASP A 14 -11.48 -10.29 3.00
N PRO A 15 -12.56 -11.04 2.73
CA PRO A 15 -12.55 -12.10 1.70
C PRO A 15 -12.26 -11.59 0.28
N LEU A 16 -12.46 -10.30 0.00
CA LEU A 16 -12.14 -9.67 -1.28
C LEU A 16 -10.68 -9.24 -1.39
N TRP A 17 -9.90 -9.31 -0.31
CA TRP A 17 -8.48 -8.92 -0.31
C TRP A 17 -7.67 -9.59 -1.42
N PRO A 18 -7.75 -10.92 -1.66
CA PRO A 18 -6.99 -11.57 -2.72
C PRO A 18 -7.33 -11.03 -4.12
N LEU A 19 -8.62 -10.71 -4.37
CA LEU A 19 -9.06 -10.14 -5.65
C LEU A 19 -8.52 -8.71 -5.84
N LEU A 20 -8.49 -7.91 -4.78
CA LEU A 20 -7.88 -6.58 -4.83
C LEU A 20 -6.39 -6.68 -5.16
N VAL A 21 -5.65 -7.56 -4.49
CA VAL A 21 -4.22 -7.77 -4.72
C VAL A 21 -3.97 -8.24 -6.15
N GLU A 22 -4.75 -9.22 -6.64
CA GLU A 22 -4.66 -9.69 -8.02
C GLU A 22 -4.88 -8.55 -9.02
N ALA A 23 -5.99 -7.82 -8.89
CA ALA A 23 -6.35 -6.73 -9.79
C ALA A 23 -5.30 -5.61 -9.81
N VAL A 24 -4.76 -5.25 -8.64
CA VAL A 24 -3.71 -4.21 -8.53
C VAL A 24 -2.40 -4.68 -9.16
N LYS A 25 -1.97 -5.92 -8.89
CA LYS A 25 -0.70 -6.44 -9.41
C LYS A 25 -0.74 -6.73 -10.91
N ALA A 26 -1.92 -6.85 -11.51
CA ALA A 26 -2.11 -6.94 -12.94
C ALA A 26 -1.88 -5.60 -13.68
N LEU A 27 -1.86 -4.45 -12.96
CA LEU A 27 -1.61 -3.15 -13.58
C LEU A 27 -0.15 -3.07 -14.07
N PRO A 28 0.10 -2.73 -15.36
CA PRO A 28 1.47 -2.59 -15.88
C PRO A 28 2.33 -1.56 -15.12
N SER A 29 1.69 -0.55 -14.54
CA SER A 29 2.33 0.51 -13.76
C SER A 29 2.71 0.09 -12.33
N TYR A 30 2.16 -1.01 -11.82
CA TYR A 30 2.28 -1.41 -10.42
C TYR A 30 3.74 -1.50 -9.93
N PRO A 31 4.68 -2.14 -10.66
CA PRO A 31 6.08 -2.20 -10.21
C PRO A 31 6.71 -0.81 -10.03
N TYR A 32 6.44 0.11 -10.96
CA TYR A 32 6.98 1.46 -10.93
C TYR A 32 6.38 2.29 -9.79
N HIS A 33 5.07 2.19 -9.55
CA HIS A 33 4.42 2.85 -8.43
C HIS A 33 4.95 2.32 -7.10
N LYS A 34 5.09 1.00 -6.95
CA LYS A 34 5.64 0.38 -5.75
C LYS A 34 7.08 0.82 -5.47
N ASP A 35 7.94 0.85 -6.50
CA ASP A 35 9.32 1.28 -6.38
C ASP A 35 9.44 2.76 -6.02
N TYR A 36 8.60 3.63 -6.60
CA TYR A 36 8.56 5.04 -6.24
C TYR A 36 8.11 5.25 -4.79
N VAL A 37 7.07 4.53 -4.34
CA VAL A 37 6.63 4.59 -2.94
C VAL A 37 7.75 4.14 -2.00
N ARG A 38 8.45 3.05 -2.32
CA ARG A 38 9.59 2.54 -1.52
C ARG A 38 10.74 3.55 -1.44
N SER A 39 11.18 4.05 -2.59
CA SER A 39 12.44 4.80 -2.71
C SER A 39 12.31 6.30 -2.43
N VAL A 40 11.11 6.86 -2.63
CA VAL A 40 10.85 8.30 -2.47
C VAL A 40 9.92 8.56 -1.30
N LEU A 41 8.67 8.07 -1.35
CA LEU A 41 7.65 8.49 -0.39
C LEU A 41 7.90 7.96 1.02
N LEU A 42 8.22 6.68 1.19
CA LEU A 42 8.51 6.10 2.49
C LEU A 42 9.85 6.56 3.08
N ARG A 43 10.78 6.98 2.21
CA ARG A 43 12.04 7.59 2.64
C ARG A 43 11.81 8.99 3.20
N ASP A 44 10.93 9.76 2.57
CA ASP A 44 10.52 11.12 2.99
C ASP A 44 9.63 11.09 4.24
N ASN A 45 8.59 10.26 4.22
CA ASN A 45 7.66 10.06 5.33
C ASN A 45 7.43 8.55 5.58
N PRO A 46 8.13 7.94 6.56
CA PRO A 46 7.96 6.52 6.89
C PRO A 46 6.56 6.12 7.37
N ASN A 47 5.74 7.09 7.79
CA ASN A 47 4.39 6.89 8.33
C ASN A 47 3.29 7.34 7.33
N ILE A 48 3.64 7.52 6.05
CA ILE A 48 2.68 7.94 5.02
C ILE A 48 1.50 6.97 4.94
N THR A 49 0.31 7.55 4.86
CA THR A 49 -0.97 6.82 4.79
C THR A 49 -1.32 6.43 3.35
N PRO A 50 -2.18 5.41 3.14
CA PRO A 50 -2.68 5.07 1.80
C PRO A 50 -3.37 6.26 1.10
N GLU A 51 -4.11 7.08 1.84
CA GLU A 51 -4.80 8.27 1.34
C GLU A 51 -3.81 9.32 0.82
N GLU A 52 -2.69 9.54 1.51
CA GLU A 52 -1.65 10.46 1.06
C GLU A 52 -0.92 9.92 -0.19
N VAL A 53 -0.62 8.61 -0.23
CA VAL A 53 -0.02 7.97 -1.41
C VAL A 53 -0.93 8.12 -2.63
N LYS A 54 -2.24 7.84 -2.47
CA LYS A 54 -3.28 8.06 -3.50
C LYS A 54 -3.19 9.47 -4.08
N ILE A 55 -3.15 10.49 -3.21
CA ILE A 55 -3.11 11.89 -3.63
C ILE A 55 -1.79 12.23 -4.33
N ARG A 56 -0.65 11.79 -3.79
CA ARG A 56 0.68 12.12 -4.34
C ARG A 56 0.95 11.46 -5.69
N LEU A 57 0.49 10.22 -5.91
CA LEU A 57 0.73 9.48 -7.15
C LEU A 57 -0.43 9.56 -8.16
N GLY A 58 -1.61 10.02 -7.75
CA GLY A 58 -2.80 10.01 -8.60
C GLY A 58 -3.31 8.60 -8.93
N ILE A 59 -3.16 7.67 -7.99
CA ILE A 59 -3.55 6.25 -8.15
C ILE A 59 -4.80 5.91 -7.33
N PRO A 60 -5.51 4.79 -7.61
CA PRO A 60 -6.62 4.33 -6.78
C PRO A 60 -6.20 4.03 -5.34
N LEU A 61 -7.11 4.24 -4.38
CA LEU A 61 -6.86 3.93 -2.96
C LEU A 61 -6.50 2.46 -2.75
N GLY A 62 -7.17 1.55 -3.47
CA GLY A 62 -6.88 0.12 -3.41
C GLY A 62 -5.44 -0.22 -3.80
N GLU A 63 -4.91 0.45 -4.84
CA GLU A 63 -3.51 0.30 -5.25
C GLU A 63 -2.55 0.77 -4.16
N ALA A 64 -2.81 1.95 -3.58
CA ALA A 64 -2.01 2.49 -2.48
C ALA A 64 -1.98 1.57 -1.24
N ILE A 65 -3.14 0.97 -0.88
CA ILE A 65 -3.24 0.02 0.24
C ILE A 65 -2.38 -1.22 -0.02
N VAL A 66 -2.48 -1.82 -1.22
CA VAL A 66 -1.72 -3.03 -1.59
C VAL A 66 -0.22 -2.74 -1.59
N ILE A 67 0.21 -1.61 -2.17
CA ILE A 67 1.63 -1.22 -2.19
C ILE A 67 2.19 -1.12 -0.76
N LEU A 68 1.53 -0.36 0.12
CA LEU A 68 2.01 -0.17 1.50
C LEU A 68 1.98 -1.48 2.29
N HIS A 69 0.97 -2.33 2.07
CA HIS A 69 0.93 -3.67 2.66
C HIS A 69 2.16 -4.50 2.28
N GLU A 70 2.45 -4.65 0.99
CA GLU A 70 3.58 -5.46 0.53
C GLU A 70 4.92 -4.90 1.04
N LEU A 71 5.12 -3.59 0.97
CA LEU A 71 6.34 -2.95 1.46
C LEU A 71 6.52 -3.08 2.97
N SER A 72 5.43 -3.16 3.74
CA SER A 72 5.50 -3.40 5.19
C SER A 72 5.94 -4.83 5.53
N LYS A 73 5.66 -5.80 4.66
CA LYS A 73 6.08 -7.19 4.82
C LYS A 73 7.54 -7.39 4.42
N GLU A 74 7.99 -6.74 3.35
CA GLU A 74 9.40 -6.77 2.90
C GLU A 74 10.40 -6.24 3.94
N LYS A 75 9.96 -5.39 4.88
CA LYS A 75 10.81 -4.90 5.99
C LYS A 75 10.99 -5.88 7.14
N LYS A 76 10.16 -6.94 7.22
CA LYS A 76 10.15 -7.90 8.32
C LYS A 76 11.01 -9.15 8.04
N ASP A 77 11.54 -9.26 6.83
CA ASP A 77 12.49 -10.26 6.37
C ASP A 77 13.90 -9.63 6.24
#